data_AF-A0A397G1B7-F1
#
_entry.id   AF-A0A397G1B7-F1
#
_cell.length_a   1.000
_cell.length_b   1.000
_cell.length_c   1.000
_cell.angle_alpha   90.00
_cell.angle_beta   90.00
_cell.angle_gamma   90.00
#
_symmetry.space_group_name_H-M   'P 1'
#
loop_
_entity.id
_entity.type
_entity.pdbx_description
1 polymer ?
#
loop_
_entity_poly.entity_id
_entity_poly.type
_entity_poly.pdbx_seq_one_letter_code
_entity_poly.pdbx_strand_id
1 'polypeptide(L)'
;MSLYRAIFSLGLVASYVAADVAPGLPALDHQIHDLPGYNDSTPIDFKHYAGRLPLPSSGQELFYWLVESQDDPATDPIVLWLNGGPGCSSLGGFFTELGPFVVQSDFTVKRNKYAWNRHANMVFLEAPAGVGFSQPLLTSSDYNDHTTAANTHEFLCEFFDAYPSFQNR
;
A
#
# COMPACT_ATOMS: atom_id res chain seq x y z
N MET A 1 14.53 -75.84 20.84
CA MET A 1 14.03 -75.05 19.70
C MET A 1 13.69 -73.67 20.23
N SER A 2 14.60 -72.71 20.05
CA SER A 2 14.54 -71.40 20.73
C SER A 2 13.59 -70.44 19.99
N LEU A 3 12.66 -69.85 20.74
CA LEU A 3 11.70 -68.84 20.28
C LEU A 3 12.42 -67.49 20.06
N TYR A 4 12.46 -66.99 18.82
CA TYR A 4 12.80 -65.58 18.56
C TYR A 4 11.53 -64.74 18.64
N ARG A 5 11.42 -63.89 19.68
CA ARG A 5 10.43 -62.82 19.75
C ARG A 5 11.00 -61.60 19.04
N ALA A 6 10.44 -61.26 17.88
CA ALA A 6 10.71 -59.99 17.21
C ALA A 6 9.89 -58.88 17.88
N ILE A 7 10.58 -57.91 18.49
CA ILE A 7 9.97 -56.68 19.00
C ILE A 7 10.02 -55.66 17.86
N PHE A 8 8.87 -55.31 17.30
CA PHE A 8 8.75 -54.18 16.37
C PHE A 8 8.61 -52.90 17.18
N SER A 9 9.68 -52.11 17.24
CA SER A 9 9.66 -50.74 17.77
C SER A 9 9.01 -49.83 16.72
N LEU A 10 7.77 -49.40 16.93
CA LEU A 10 7.18 -48.31 16.14
C LEU A 10 7.80 -46.98 16.59
N GLY A 11 8.75 -46.45 15.83
CA GLY A 11 9.23 -45.08 16.01
C GLY A 11 8.20 -44.10 15.45
N LEU A 12 7.57 -43.31 16.31
CA LEU A 12 6.72 -42.20 15.92
C LEU A 12 7.62 -41.07 15.38
N VAL A 13 7.66 -40.89 14.06
CA VAL A 13 8.30 -39.72 13.45
C VAL A 13 7.30 -38.57 13.51
N ALA A 14 7.47 -37.68 14.49
CA ALA A 14 6.75 -36.41 14.50
C ALA A 14 7.38 -35.50 13.43
N SER A 15 6.73 -35.39 12.28
CA SER A 15 7.07 -34.39 11.27
C SER A 15 6.68 -33.00 11.80
N TYR A 16 7.66 -32.19 12.16
CA TYR A 16 7.44 -30.76 12.35
C TYR A 16 7.16 -30.14 10.98
N VAL A 17 5.93 -29.67 10.78
CA VAL A 17 5.65 -28.69 9.72
C VAL A 17 6.06 -27.35 10.30
N ALA A 18 7.28 -26.89 9.97
CA ALA A 18 7.57 -25.48 10.09
C ALA A 18 6.70 -24.77 9.06
N ALA A 19 5.72 -24.00 9.53
CA ALA A 19 5.10 -23.00 8.67
C ALA A 19 6.20 -21.99 8.33
N ASP A 20 6.69 -22.03 7.09
CA ASP A 20 7.48 -20.93 6.53
C ASP A 20 6.55 -19.72 6.49
N VAL A 21 6.57 -18.94 7.57
CA VAL A 21 6.08 -17.57 7.54
C VAL A 21 7.04 -16.86 6.58
N ALA A 22 6.54 -16.55 5.38
CA ALA A 22 7.25 -15.67 4.46
C ALA A 22 7.75 -14.48 5.28
N PRO A 23 9.02 -14.05 5.13
CA PRO A 23 9.52 -12.90 5.86
C PRO A 23 8.59 -11.73 5.53
N GLY A 24 7.75 -11.36 6.50
CA GLY A 24 6.88 -10.19 6.37
C GLY A 24 7.78 -9.02 5.98
N LEU A 25 7.31 -8.20 5.06
CA LEU A 25 8.00 -6.97 4.65
C LEU A 25 8.52 -6.28 5.92
N PRO A 26 9.81 -5.91 6.00
CA PRO A 26 10.32 -5.19 7.16
C PRO A 26 9.38 -4.03 7.44
N ALA A 27 9.03 -3.83 8.71
CA ALA A 27 8.04 -2.83 9.13
C ALA A 27 8.27 -1.53 8.35
N LEU A 28 7.38 -1.22 7.42
CA LEU A 28 7.57 -0.12 6.50
C LEU A 28 7.42 1.18 7.29
N ASP A 29 8.53 1.86 7.52
CA ASP A 29 8.55 3.19 8.13
C ASP A 29 8.16 4.25 7.08
N HIS A 30 6.91 4.18 6.64
CA HIS A 30 6.32 5.09 5.67
C HIS A 30 5.47 6.18 6.32
N GLN A 31 5.35 6.18 7.66
CA GLN A 31 4.53 7.18 8.35
C GLN A 31 5.14 8.57 8.19
N ILE A 32 4.31 9.52 7.73
CA ILE A 32 4.70 10.91 7.66
C ILE A 32 4.30 11.58 8.97
N HIS A 33 5.29 12.20 9.62
CA HIS A 33 5.08 12.94 10.87
C HIS A 33 4.93 14.44 10.65
N ASP A 34 5.60 14.99 9.63
CA ASP A 34 5.59 16.41 9.31
C ASP A 34 5.41 16.59 7.80
N LEU A 35 4.49 17.48 7.41
CA LEU A 35 4.28 17.86 6.01
C LEU A 35 4.87 19.26 5.76
N PRO A 36 5.97 19.38 4.98
CA PRO A 36 6.57 20.67 4.68
C PRO A 36 5.57 21.65 4.06
N GLY A 37 5.58 22.89 4.55
CA GLY A 37 4.70 23.96 4.04
C GLY A 37 3.27 23.90 4.55
N TYR A 38 2.91 22.95 5.42
CA TYR A 38 1.59 22.94 6.07
C TYR A 38 1.37 24.21 6.90
N ASN A 39 0.33 24.97 6.54
CA ASN A 39 0.02 26.27 7.11
C ASN A 39 -1.51 26.47 7.20
N ASP A 40 -2.13 25.60 8.00
CA ASP A 40 -3.54 25.70 8.36
C ASP A 40 -3.68 25.89 9.88
N SER A 41 -4.75 26.57 10.30
CA SER A 41 -5.09 26.73 11.71
C SER A 41 -5.46 25.41 12.38
N THR A 42 -5.98 24.44 11.61
CA THR A 42 -6.29 23.11 12.11
C THR A 42 -5.06 22.22 11.96
N PRO A 43 -4.58 21.54 13.01
CA PRO A 43 -3.46 20.61 12.89
C PRO A 43 -3.85 19.37 12.06
N ILE A 44 -2.86 18.65 11.52
CA ILE A 44 -3.10 17.33 10.93
C ILE A 44 -3.37 16.35 12.08
N ASP A 45 -4.60 15.82 12.14
CA ASP A 45 -5.12 14.96 13.21
C ASP A 45 -5.44 13.53 12.76
N PHE A 46 -5.10 13.17 11.52
CA PHE A 46 -5.19 11.81 10.97
C PHE A 46 -3.80 11.33 10.56
N LYS A 47 -3.58 10.02 10.53
CA LYS A 47 -2.30 9.46 10.07
C LYS A 47 -2.25 9.40 8.56
N HIS A 48 -1.04 9.53 8.04
CA HIS A 48 -0.78 9.36 6.63
C HIS A 48 0.59 8.74 6.41
N TYR A 49 0.70 7.99 5.32
CA TYR A 49 1.86 7.19 4.99
C TYR A 49 2.14 7.35 3.51
N ALA A 50 3.39 7.53 3.14
CA ALA A 50 3.78 7.51 1.75
C ALA A 50 5.12 6.79 1.58
N GLY A 51 5.20 6.03 0.51
CA GLY A 51 6.37 5.22 0.23
C GLY A 51 6.17 4.39 -1.02
N ARG A 52 7.14 3.54 -1.30
CA ARG A 52 7.10 2.61 -2.42
C ARG A 52 6.89 1.20 -1.92
N LEU A 53 5.99 0.46 -2.55
CA LEU A 53 5.88 -0.98 -2.35
C LEU A 53 6.53 -1.71 -3.51
N PRO A 54 7.49 -2.63 -3.24
CA PRO A 54 8.05 -3.47 -4.28
C PRO A 54 7.01 -4.49 -4.77
N LEU A 55 7.06 -4.81 -6.06
CA LEU A 55 6.27 -5.84 -6.70
C LEU A 55 7.19 -7.02 -7.05
N PRO A 56 7.20 -8.10 -6.25
CA PRO A 56 8.12 -9.22 -6.44
C PRO A 56 8.09 -9.83 -7.85
N SER A 57 6.91 -9.89 -8.49
CA SER A 57 6.76 -10.54 -9.81
C SER A 57 7.45 -9.80 -10.94
N SER A 58 7.55 -8.47 -10.84
CA SER A 58 8.03 -7.60 -11.91
C SER A 58 9.32 -6.86 -11.57
N GLY A 59 9.70 -6.81 -10.29
CA GLY A 59 10.81 -5.99 -9.79
C GLY A 59 10.54 -4.48 -9.86
N GLN A 60 9.30 -4.08 -10.12
CA GLN A 60 8.87 -2.68 -10.10
C GLN A 60 8.57 -2.24 -8.67
N GLU A 61 8.53 -0.94 -8.42
CA GLU A 61 8.07 -0.38 -7.15
C GLU A 61 7.05 0.72 -7.43
N LEU A 62 5.86 0.60 -6.85
CA LEU A 62 4.81 1.61 -7.01
C LEU A 62 4.71 2.51 -5.77
N PHE A 63 4.71 3.81 -6.01
CA PHE A 63 4.52 4.81 -4.99
C PHE A 63 3.05 4.97 -4.65
N TYR A 64 2.76 5.06 -3.35
CA TYR A 64 1.43 5.36 -2.85
C TYR A 64 1.48 6.43 -1.77
N TRP A 65 0.34 7.09 -1.57
CA TRP A 65 0.07 7.88 -0.40
C TRP A 65 -1.26 7.42 0.22
N LEU A 66 -1.20 6.83 1.41
CA LEU A 66 -2.34 6.49 2.25
C LEU A 66 -2.65 7.65 3.19
N VAL A 67 -3.91 8.06 3.28
CA VAL A 67 -4.42 8.95 4.32
C VAL A 67 -5.58 8.26 5.03
N GLU A 68 -5.47 8.14 6.35
CA GLU A 68 -6.50 7.51 7.16
C GLU A 68 -7.77 8.37 7.21
N SER A 69 -8.91 7.73 7.50
CA SER A 69 -10.17 8.43 7.71
C SER A 69 -10.07 9.41 8.89
N GLN A 70 -10.75 10.55 8.79
CA GLN A 70 -10.86 11.54 9.85
C GLN A 70 -11.96 11.22 10.87
N ASP A 71 -12.85 10.27 10.57
CA ASP A 71 -13.97 9.87 11.45
C ASP A 71 -13.62 8.61 12.26
N ASP A 72 -13.76 7.41 11.69
CA ASP A 72 -13.29 6.17 12.31
C ASP A 72 -12.40 5.37 11.33
N PRO A 73 -11.08 5.60 11.34
CA PRO A 73 -10.17 4.93 10.40
C PRO A 73 -10.12 3.41 10.58
N ALA A 74 -10.58 2.86 11.71
CA ALA A 74 -10.64 1.41 11.91
C ALA A 74 -11.82 0.77 11.18
N THR A 75 -12.97 1.45 11.09
CA THR A 75 -14.23 0.87 10.58
C THR A 75 -14.76 1.47 9.28
N ASP A 76 -14.39 2.70 8.95
CA ASP A 76 -14.76 3.35 7.68
C ASP A 76 -14.28 2.55 6.46
N PRO A 77 -14.79 2.72 5.22
CA PRO A 77 -14.29 1.99 4.05
C PRO A 77 -12.84 2.33 3.67
N ILE A 78 -12.20 1.45 2.90
CA ILE A 78 -10.94 1.76 2.18
C ILE A 78 -11.26 2.02 0.71
N VAL A 79 -10.63 3.03 0.12
CA VAL A 79 -10.87 3.47 -1.25
C VAL A 79 -9.53 3.66 -1.97
N LEU A 80 -9.34 2.91 -3.06
CA LEU A 80 -8.25 3.14 -4.01
C LEU A 80 -8.64 4.25 -4.98
N TRP A 81 -7.77 5.25 -5.14
CA TRP A 81 -7.91 6.33 -6.11
C TRP A 81 -6.81 6.25 -7.17
N LEU A 82 -7.21 6.32 -8.44
CA LEU A 82 -6.35 6.27 -9.61
C LEU A 82 -6.69 7.43 -10.55
N ASN A 83 -5.72 8.31 -10.82
CA ASN A 83 -5.79 9.20 -11.97
C ASN A 83 -5.42 8.43 -13.25
N GLY A 84 -5.98 8.88 -14.39
CA GLY A 84 -5.84 8.20 -15.68
C GLY A 84 -4.74 8.79 -16.58
N GLY A 85 -5.11 9.15 -17.80
CA GLY A 85 -4.20 9.67 -18.83
C GLY A 85 -4.26 8.83 -20.10
N PRO A 86 -3.43 7.78 -20.24
CA PRO A 86 -2.59 7.12 -19.23
C PRO A 86 -1.31 7.89 -18.85
N GLY A 87 -0.76 7.60 -17.66
CA GLY A 87 0.54 8.13 -17.21
C GLY A 87 0.48 9.37 -16.31
N CYS A 88 -0.71 9.81 -15.91
CA CYS A 88 -0.85 10.92 -14.96
C CYS A 88 -0.73 10.43 -13.51
N SER A 89 -0.09 11.25 -12.67
CA SER A 89 0.06 10.99 -11.25
C SER A 89 -1.27 11.08 -10.49
N SER A 90 -1.52 10.12 -9.60
CA SER A 90 -2.62 10.18 -8.63
C SER A 90 -2.43 11.22 -7.53
N LEU A 91 -1.23 11.81 -7.40
CA LEU A 91 -1.02 12.99 -6.56
C LEU A 91 -1.65 14.25 -7.16
N GLY A 92 -2.02 14.23 -8.44
CA GLY A 92 -2.94 15.21 -9.01
C GLY A 92 -4.28 15.20 -8.25
N GLY A 93 -4.90 14.03 -8.12
CA GLY A 93 -6.13 13.87 -7.33
C GLY A 93 -5.94 14.18 -5.85
N PHE A 94 -4.78 13.84 -5.29
CA PHE A 94 -4.44 14.14 -3.90
C PHE A 94 -4.41 15.64 -3.60
N PHE A 95 -3.68 16.45 -4.39
CA PHE A 95 -3.47 17.86 -4.08
C PHE A 95 -4.45 18.82 -4.74
N THR A 96 -5.17 18.38 -5.79
CA THR A 96 -5.98 19.28 -6.62
C THR A 96 -7.45 18.90 -6.72
N GLU A 97 -7.84 17.71 -6.26
CA GLU A 97 -9.21 17.21 -6.37
C GLU A 97 -9.81 16.89 -4.99
N LEU A 98 -9.48 15.73 -4.43
CA LEU A 98 -10.23 15.13 -3.32
C LEU A 98 -9.39 14.66 -2.14
N GLY A 99 -8.06 14.80 -2.21
CA GLY A 99 -7.20 14.53 -1.06
C GLY A 99 -7.33 15.60 0.03
N PRO A 100 -6.72 15.35 1.20
CA PRO A 100 -6.88 16.18 2.38
C PRO A 100 -6.20 17.53 2.32
N PHE A 101 -5.38 17.77 1.31
CA PHE A 101 -4.51 18.94 1.22
C PHE A 101 -4.68 19.65 -0.12
N VAL A 102 -4.56 20.98 -0.10
CA VAL A 102 -4.53 21.82 -1.30
C VAL A 102 -3.28 22.68 -1.27
N VAL A 103 -2.47 22.59 -2.32
CA VAL A 103 -1.31 23.47 -2.50
C VAL A 103 -1.81 24.84 -2.97
N GLN A 104 -1.46 25.88 -2.24
CA GLN A 104 -1.82 27.26 -2.54
C GLN A 104 -0.81 27.89 -3.52
N SER A 105 -1.18 29.03 -4.12
CA SER A 105 -0.31 29.77 -5.04
C SER A 105 0.99 30.29 -4.42
N ASP A 106 1.05 30.41 -3.10
CA ASP A 106 2.24 30.80 -2.34
C ASP A 106 3.06 29.59 -1.86
N PHE A 107 2.77 28.40 -2.39
CA PHE A 107 3.36 27.10 -2.03
C PHE A 107 3.08 26.62 -0.60
N THR A 108 2.20 27.29 0.14
CA THR A 108 1.70 26.74 1.41
C THR A 108 0.71 25.61 1.15
N VAL A 109 0.61 24.68 2.10
CA VAL A 109 -0.32 23.55 2.06
C VAL A 109 -1.42 23.80 3.10
N LYS A 110 -2.68 23.76 2.66
CA LYS A 110 -3.85 23.94 3.54
C LYS A 110 -4.77 22.74 3.51
N ARG A 111 -5.66 22.61 4.49
CA ARG A 111 -6.65 21.54 4.49
C ARG A 111 -7.73 21.71 3.43
N ASN A 112 -8.10 20.61 2.81
CA ASN A 112 -9.30 20.51 1.99
C ASN A 112 -10.51 20.14 2.86
N LYS A 113 -11.43 21.09 3.07
CA LYS A 113 -12.67 20.85 3.85
C LYS A 113 -13.64 19.86 3.19
N TYR A 114 -13.43 19.51 1.92
CA TYR A 114 -14.23 18.56 1.16
C TYR A 114 -13.47 17.27 0.81
N ALA A 115 -12.37 17.01 1.52
CA ALA A 115 -11.58 15.80 1.32
C ALA A 115 -12.43 14.53 1.48
N TRP A 116 -12.19 13.54 0.64
CA TRP A 116 -12.89 12.26 0.73
C TRP A 116 -12.46 11.45 1.96
N ASN A 117 -11.24 11.66 2.47
CA ASN A 117 -10.80 11.00 3.68
C ASN A 117 -11.54 11.46 4.95
N ARG A 118 -12.53 12.33 4.84
CA ARG A 118 -13.44 12.62 5.95
C ARG A 118 -14.25 11.39 6.40
N HIS A 119 -14.44 10.41 5.53
CA HIS A 119 -15.26 9.21 5.79
C HIS A 119 -14.67 7.94 5.14
N ALA A 120 -13.38 7.93 4.79
CA ALA A 120 -12.73 6.80 4.14
C ALA A 120 -11.21 6.83 4.35
N ASN A 121 -10.60 5.65 4.40
CA ASN A 121 -9.16 5.52 4.26
C ASN A 121 -8.83 5.54 2.76
N MET A 122 -8.10 6.55 2.31
CA MET A 122 -7.85 6.78 0.88
C MET A 122 -6.43 6.37 0.51
N VAL A 123 -6.28 5.54 -0.52
CA VAL A 123 -4.99 5.15 -1.10
C VAL A 123 -4.86 5.77 -2.48
N PHE A 124 -3.93 6.71 -2.64
CA PHE A 124 -3.60 7.32 -3.92
C PHE A 124 -2.40 6.58 -4.49
N LEU A 125 -2.59 5.83 -5.58
CA LEU A 125 -1.55 4.99 -6.18
C LEU A 125 -1.06 5.61 -7.49
N GLU A 126 0.25 5.82 -7.63
CA GLU A 126 0.85 6.21 -8.90
C GLU A 126 1.15 4.96 -9.73
N ALA A 127 0.34 4.71 -10.75
CA ALA A 127 0.48 3.56 -11.65
C ALA A 127 0.29 3.99 -13.12
N PRO A 128 0.95 3.32 -14.10
CA PRO A 128 1.94 2.25 -13.93
C PRO A 128 3.32 2.74 -13.46
N ALA A 129 4.30 1.84 -13.32
CA ALA A 129 5.69 2.22 -13.01
C ALA A 129 6.23 3.26 -14.00
N GLY A 130 6.99 4.23 -13.51
CA GLY A 130 7.43 5.41 -14.27
C GLY A 130 6.51 6.63 -14.12
N VAL A 131 5.30 6.48 -13.57
CA VAL A 131 4.45 7.61 -13.19
C VAL A 131 4.90 8.19 -11.85
N GLY A 132 5.20 9.50 -11.84
CA GLY A 132 5.55 10.22 -10.61
C GLY A 132 6.77 9.63 -9.92
N PHE A 133 6.58 9.11 -8.72
CA PHE A 133 7.63 8.49 -7.90
C PHE A 133 7.71 6.96 -8.05
N SER A 134 6.81 6.34 -8.82
CA SER A 134 6.86 4.91 -9.15
C SER A 134 7.97 4.60 -10.15
N GLN A 135 8.61 3.45 -9.99
CA GLN A 135 9.83 3.10 -10.75
C GLN A 135 9.88 1.62 -11.15
N PRO A 136 10.68 1.28 -12.18
CA PRO A 136 11.39 2.16 -13.10
C PRO A 136 10.48 2.70 -14.23
N LEU A 137 10.98 3.70 -14.96
CA LEU A 137 10.42 4.07 -16.26
C LEU A 137 10.67 2.92 -17.24
N LEU A 138 9.61 2.45 -17.89
CA LEU A 138 9.65 1.32 -18.82
C LEU A 138 9.80 1.79 -20.26
N THR A 139 10.07 0.85 -21.17
CA THR A 139 9.98 1.17 -22.60
C THR A 139 8.51 1.31 -22.98
N SER A 140 8.21 2.15 -23.98
CA SER A 140 6.83 2.44 -24.37
C SER A 140 6.04 1.19 -24.79
N SER A 141 6.72 0.14 -25.27
CA SER A 141 6.11 -1.14 -25.64
C SER A 141 5.70 -2.02 -24.44
N ASP A 142 6.21 -1.74 -23.25
CA ASP A 142 5.93 -2.54 -22.05
C ASP A 142 4.63 -2.10 -21.35
N TYR A 143 4.15 -0.89 -21.65
CA TYR A 143 2.89 -0.37 -21.14
C TYR A 143 1.69 -0.94 -21.91
N ASN A 144 0.82 -1.66 -21.20
CA ASN A 144 -0.49 -2.06 -21.69
C ASN A 144 -1.47 -2.27 -20.53
N ASP A 145 -2.75 -2.41 -20.86
CA ASP A 145 -3.82 -2.53 -19.86
C ASP A 145 -3.65 -3.79 -19.00
N HIS A 146 -3.19 -4.90 -19.59
CA HIS A 146 -3.04 -6.17 -18.89
C HIS A 146 -1.91 -6.10 -17.85
N THR A 147 -0.74 -5.59 -18.23
CA THR A 147 0.40 -5.43 -17.31
C THR A 147 0.09 -4.41 -16.22
N THR A 148 -0.57 -3.30 -16.56
CA THR A 148 -0.96 -2.27 -15.58
C THR A 148 -1.96 -2.82 -14.57
N ALA A 149 -2.98 -3.57 -15.02
CA ALA A 149 -3.95 -4.20 -14.13
C ALA A 149 -3.31 -5.27 -13.23
N ALA A 150 -2.45 -6.13 -13.79
CA ALA A 150 -1.76 -7.18 -13.03
C ALA A 150 -0.86 -6.59 -11.93
N ASN A 151 -0.06 -5.57 -12.26
CA ASN A 151 0.84 -4.93 -11.29
C ASN A 151 0.07 -4.13 -10.23
N THR A 152 -1.06 -3.50 -10.60
CA THR A 152 -1.93 -2.82 -9.64
C THR A 152 -2.60 -3.82 -8.68
N HIS A 153 -2.98 -4.99 -9.18
CA HIS A 153 -3.51 -6.07 -8.33
C HIS A 153 -2.45 -6.60 -7.37
N GLU A 154 -1.23 -6.87 -7.84
CA GLU A 154 -0.12 -7.28 -6.97
C GLU A 154 0.19 -6.20 -5.92
N PHE A 155 0.21 -4.92 -6.30
CA PHE A 155 0.34 -3.82 -5.34
C PHE A 155 -0.69 -3.90 -4.23
N LEU A 156 -1.97 -4.19 -4.54
CA LEU A 156 -3.00 -4.30 -3.52
C LEU A 156 -2.74 -5.48 -2.57
N CYS A 157 -2.24 -6.61 -3.07
CA CYS A 157 -1.82 -7.72 -2.22
C CYS A 157 -0.72 -7.29 -1.25
N GLU A 158 0.37 -6.71 -1.78
CA GLU A 158 1.49 -6.22 -0.97
C GLU A 158 1.06 -5.13 0.02
N PHE A 159 0.14 -4.26 -0.39
CA PHE A 159 -0.42 -3.21 0.46
C PHE A 159 -1.20 -3.80 1.65
N PHE A 160 -2.05 -4.79 1.42
CA PHE A 160 -2.81 -5.41 2.52
C PHE A 160 -1.95 -6.28 3.43
N ASP A 161 -0.84 -6.81 2.93
CA ASP A 161 0.17 -7.49 3.77
C ASP A 161 0.95 -6.49 4.62
N ALA A 162 1.29 -5.32 4.07
CA ALA A 162 1.94 -4.23 4.79
C ALA A 162 1.03 -3.56 5.84
N TYR A 163 -0.27 -3.49 5.55
CA TYR A 163 -1.28 -2.85 6.41
C TYR A 163 -2.40 -3.84 6.79
N PRO A 164 -2.10 -4.84 7.63
CA PRO A 164 -3.05 -5.92 7.95
C PRO A 164 -4.33 -5.41 8.64
N SER A 165 -4.31 -4.22 9.25
CA SER A 165 -5.51 -3.59 9.84
C SER A 165 -6.59 -3.23 8.83
N PHE A 166 -6.26 -3.12 7.54
CA PHE A 166 -7.24 -2.86 6.48
C PHE A 166 -7.78 -4.13 5.83
N GLN A 167 -7.30 -5.32 6.21
CA GLN A 167 -7.85 -6.57 5.68
C GLN A 167 -9.29 -6.77 6.14
N ASN A 168 -10.10 -7.41 5.28
CA ASN A 168 -11.53 -7.69 5.50
C ASN A 168 -12.43 -6.44 5.57
N ARG A 169 -12.05 -5.38 4.89
CA ARG A 169 -12.83 -4.14 4.71
C ARG A 169 -13.12 -3.85 3.25
#